data_AF-A0A6G3RZE4-F1
#
_entry.id   AF-A0A6G3RZE4-F1
#
_cell.length_a   1.000
_cell.length_b   1.000
_cell.length_c   1.000
_cell.angle_alpha   90.00
_cell.angle_beta   90.00
_cell.angle_gamma   90.00
#
_symmetry.space_group_name_H-M   'P 1'
#
loop_
_entity.id
_entity.type
_entity.pdbx_description
1 polymer ?
#
loop_
_entity_poly.entity_id
_entity_poly.type
_entity_poly.pdbx_seq_one_letter_code
_entity_poly.pdbx_strand_id
1 'polypeptide(L)' 'MKKSRLAEPAARHAPAEDRRCVDCGTPGREVVAELPRLSGPARAVYACTVHAARRGARA' A
#
# COMPACT_ATOMS: atom_id res chain seq x y z
N MET A 1 18.95 -40.08 -13.50
CA MET A 1 17.68 -39.77 -12.79
C MET A 1 17.57 -38.27 -12.59
N LYS A 2 16.42 -37.72 -13.01
CA LYS A 2 16.03 -36.31 -13.05
C LYS A 2 15.94 -35.69 -11.65
N LYS A 3 16.57 -34.55 -11.39
CA LYS A 3 16.13 -33.60 -10.34
C LYS A 3 16.39 -32.16 -10.78
N SER A 4 15.67 -31.73 -11.81
CA SER A 4 15.46 -30.31 -12.07
C SER A 4 14.74 -29.73 -10.86
N ARG A 5 15.47 -29.06 -9.97
CA ARG A 5 14.86 -28.24 -8.92
C ARG A 5 14.21 -27.08 -9.65
N LEU A 6 12.90 -27.18 -9.85
CA LEU A 6 12.06 -26.06 -10.25
C LEU A 6 12.37 -24.93 -9.27
N ALA A 7 13.01 -23.87 -9.76
CA ALA A 7 13.05 -22.61 -9.07
C ALA A 7 11.60 -22.24 -8.76
N GLU A 8 11.25 -22.21 -7.48
CA GLU A 8 10.01 -21.61 -7.02
C GLU A 8 9.91 -20.25 -7.71
N PRO A 9 8.78 -19.92 -8.37
CA PRO A 9 8.60 -18.58 -8.87
C PRO A 9 8.65 -17.70 -7.63
N ALA A 10 9.78 -17.01 -7.43
CA ALA A 10 9.93 -15.96 -6.45
C ALA A 10 8.72 -15.07 -6.70
N ALA A 11 7.71 -15.21 -5.83
CA ALA A 11 6.48 -14.48 -5.93
C ALA A 11 6.92 -13.05 -6.10
N ARG A 12 6.65 -12.49 -7.28
CA ARG A 12 6.89 -11.10 -7.56
C ARG A 12 6.03 -10.38 -6.54
N HIS A 13 6.60 -10.09 -5.37
CA HIS A 13 6.15 -9.05 -4.49
C HIS A 13 6.31 -7.80 -5.34
N ALA A 14 5.32 -7.55 -6.19
CA ALA A 14 4.98 -6.20 -6.59
C ALA A 14 5.09 -5.41 -5.28
N PRO A 15 5.87 -4.31 -5.24
CA PRO A 15 5.98 -3.54 -4.02
C PRO A 15 4.55 -3.28 -3.60
N ALA A 16 4.14 -3.88 -2.48
CA ALA A 16 2.81 -3.68 -1.92
C ALA A 16 2.85 -2.23 -1.46
N GLU A 17 2.66 -1.33 -2.43
CA GLU A 17 2.72 0.12 -2.38
C GLU A 17 2.41 0.56 -0.98
N ASP A 18 3.48 0.79 -0.22
CA ASP A 18 3.58 0.64 1.23
C ASP A 18 2.26 1.07 1.89
N ARG A 19 1.34 0.10 2.06
CA ARG A 19 -0.03 0.35 2.57
C ARG A 19 0.08 0.55 4.07
N ARG A 20 0.81 1.59 4.45
CA ARG A 20 1.07 2.01 5.81
C ARG A 20 0.35 3.31 6.05
N CYS A 21 -0.13 3.43 7.28
CA CYS A 21 -0.70 4.64 7.76
C CYS A 21 0.35 5.75 7.72
N VAL A 22 0.03 6.83 7.02
CA VAL A 22 0.89 8.02 6.93
C VAL A 22 1.20 8.64 8.30
N ASP A 23 0.34 8.40 9.30
CA ASP A 23 0.44 9.01 10.64
C ASP A 23 1.31 8.19 11.60
N CYS A 24 1.13 6.86 11.62
CA CYS A 24 1.74 5.98 12.63
C CYS A 24 2.48 4.76 12.07
N GLY A 25 2.55 4.59 10.75
CA GLY A 25 3.28 3.49 10.11
C GLY A 25 2.63 2.10 10.25
N THR A 26 1.58 1.94 11.05
CA THR A 26 0.78 0.70 11.13
C THR A 26 0.13 0.39 9.77
N PRO A 27 -0.30 -0.84 9.47
CA PRO A 27 -1.00 -1.15 8.22
C PRO A 27 -2.19 -0.20 7.97
N GLY A 28 -2.11 0.52 6.87
CA GLY A 28 -3.17 1.38 6.37
C GLY A 28 -4.20 0.54 5.61
N ARG A 29 -5.48 0.70 5.97
CA ARG A 29 -6.59 -0.04 5.35
C ARG A 29 -7.46 0.86 4.48
N GLU A 30 -7.39 2.17 4.69
CA GLU A 30 -8.26 3.13 4.05
C GLU A 30 -7.45 4.19 3.31
N VAL A 31 -7.93 4.60 2.13
CA VAL A 31 -7.36 5.72 1.39
C VAL A 31 -7.97 7.00 1.93
N VAL A 32 -7.13 7.90 2.43
CA VAL A 32 -7.56 9.19 3.00
C VAL A 32 -7.27 10.38 2.09
N ALA A 33 -6.42 10.20 1.08
CA ALA A 33 -6.15 11.21 0.07
C ALA A 33 -5.54 10.54 -1.17
N GLU A 34 -5.74 11.16 -2.32
CA GLU A 34 -5.09 10.80 -3.57
C GLU A 34 -4.24 12.00 -4.03
N LEU A 35 -2.92 11.83 -4.03
CA LEU A 35 -1.99 12.89 -4.40
C LEU A 35 -1.71 12.79 -5.91
N PRO A 36 -2.08 13.80 -6.71
CA PRO A 36 -1.71 13.82 -8.12
C PRO A 36 -0.19 13.91 -8.24
N ARG A 37 0.38 13.13 -9.16
CA ARG A 37 1.80 13.20 -9.51
C ARG A 37 1.94 13.85 -10.88
N LEU A 38 2.93 14.72 -11.02
CA LEU A 38 3.17 15.49 -12.25
C LEU A 38 3.46 14.58 -13.46
N SER A 39 4.15 13.46 -13.23
CA SER A 39 4.43 12.44 -14.24
C SER A 39 4.12 11.06 -13.67
N GLY A 40 2.90 10.58 -13.89
CA GLY A 40 2.49 9.22 -13.55
C GLY A 40 1.15 9.11 -12.81
N PRO A 41 0.75 7.89 -12.42
CA PRO A 41 -0.50 7.66 -11.72
C PRO A 41 -0.50 8.36 -10.36
N ALA A 42 -1.67 8.85 -9.95
CA ALA A 42 -1.89 9.43 -8.64
C ALA A 42 -1.47 8.44 -7.54
N ARG A 43 -0.91 8.98 -6.46
CA ARG A 43 -0.49 8.20 -5.30
C ARG A 43 -1.58 8.22 -4.24
N ALA A 44 -2.15 7.06 -3.93
CA ALA A 44 -3.01 6.90 -2.77
C ALA A 44 -2.21 7.04 -1.47
N VAL A 45 -2.74 7.81 -0.52
CA VAL A 45 -2.26 7.94 0.85
C VAL A 45 -3.16 7.09 1.74
N TYR A 46 -2.55 6.14 2.44
CA TYR A 46 -3.28 5.23 3.30
C TYR A 46 -3.23 5.67 4.77
N ALA A 47 -4.30 5.38 5.52
CA ALA A 47 -4.37 5.51 6.97
C ALA A 47 -4.94 4.24 7.61
N CYS A 48 -4.60 4.00 8.88
CA CYS A 48 -5.32 3.01 9.68
C CYS A 48 -6.71 3.55 10.02
N THR A 49 -7.66 2.67 10.36
CA THR A 49 -9.07 3.04 10.62
C THR A 49 -9.22 4.15 11.64
N VAL A 50 -8.38 4.19 12.67
CA VAL A 50 -8.36 5.25 13.69
C VAL A 50 -7.99 6.61 13.08
N HIS A 51 -6.92 6.68 12.31
CA HIS A 51 -6.49 7.94 11.69
C HIS A 51 -7.33 8.31 10.46
N ALA A 52 -7.90 7.33 9.77
CA ALA A 52 -8.86 7.52 8.69
C ALA A 52 -10.13 8.18 9.21
N ALA A 53 -10.73 7.66 10.29
CA ALA A 53 -11.89 8.27 10.93
C ALA A 53 -11.63 9.72 11.36
N ARG A 54 -10.43 10.03 11.88
CA ARG A 54 -10.03 11.39 12.25
C ARG A 54 -9.88 12.33 11.06
N ARG A 55 -9.52 11.82 9.87
CA ARG A 55 -9.34 12.60 8.64
C ARG A 55 -10.65 12.77 7.86
N GLY A 56 -11.51 11.74 7.84
CA GLY A 56 -12.82 11.75 7.20
C GLY A 56 -13.91 12.50 7.97
N ALA A 57 -13.69 12.80 9.26
CA ALA A 57 -14.59 13.63 10.06
C ALA A 57 -14.62 15.12 9.64
N ARG A 58 -13.86 15.52 8.61
CA ARG A 58 -14.01 16.80 7.93
C ARG A 58 -14.95 16.63 6.73
N ALA A 59 -16.25 16.54 7.01
CA ALA A 59 -17.31 16.78 6.03
C ALA A 59 -17.94 18.15 6.31
#